data_AF-A0A6P2CK25-F1
#
_entry.id   AF-A0A6P2CK25-F1
#
_cell.length_a   1.000
_cell.length_b   1.000
_cell.length_c   1.000
_cell.angle_alpha   90.00
_cell.angle_beta   90.00
_cell.angle_gamma   90.00
#
_symmetry.space_group_name_H-M   'P 1'
#
loop_
_entity.id
_entity.type
_entity.pdbx_description
1 polymer ?
#
loop_
_entity_poly.entity_id
_entity_poly.type
_entity_poly.pdbx_seq_one_letter_code
_entity_poly.pdbx_strand_id
1 'polypeptide(L)'
;MARTLTADRVVFYAATAATVAGAIVESEDVQRVAKPLIAPALAVGVLRRPGADRVDRALLVAGLAAATVGDVHMIRPDDDRSIVRGASAFGVMQACYSALLLRRDARPTAPAALPRVAGWAAAALALRSGSRPVAAPLSAYGLALGTSTTLASDPALAPGARAVAGVVVPGSDPRSRLAAGAASFTVSDGLIVVRRLFVRGRRARAFAEGAILATYATAQALLVDGMNTAGTNSRGRR
;
A
#
# COMPACT_ATOMS: atom_id res chain seq x y z
N MET A 1 -3.33 6.11 -27.64
CA MET A 1 -1.95 6.64 -27.51
C MET A 1 -1.19 5.75 -26.54
N ALA A 2 -0.25 4.93 -27.03
CA ALA A 2 0.51 4.01 -26.18
C ALA A 2 1.41 4.85 -25.24
N ARG A 3 1.18 4.74 -23.94
CA ARG A 3 1.96 5.46 -22.93
C ARG A 3 3.36 4.84 -22.91
N THR A 4 4.37 5.57 -23.36
CA THR A 4 5.77 5.11 -23.34
C THR A 4 6.13 4.70 -21.91
N LEU A 5 6.50 3.42 -21.73
CA LEU A 5 6.95 2.92 -20.43
C LEU A 5 8.24 3.64 -20.05
N THR A 6 8.19 4.42 -18.98
CA THR A 6 9.37 5.08 -18.43
C THR A 6 10.25 4.06 -17.72
N ALA A 7 11.57 4.31 -17.65
CA ALA A 7 12.53 3.36 -17.07
C ALA A 7 12.18 2.92 -15.64
N ASP A 8 11.69 3.84 -14.79
CA ASP A 8 11.18 3.54 -13.45
C ASP A 8 10.00 2.57 -13.46
N ARG A 9 9.11 2.64 -14.46
CA ARG A 9 7.98 1.71 -14.57
C ARG A 9 8.44 0.33 -15.00
N VAL A 10 9.41 0.27 -15.92
CA VAL A 10 10.05 -1.00 -16.29
C VAL A 10 10.69 -1.64 -15.07
N VAL A 11 11.48 -0.88 -14.28
CA VAL A 11 12.09 -1.40 -13.04
C VAL A 11 11.02 -1.84 -12.05
N PHE A 12 9.98 -1.05 -11.83
CA PHE A 12 8.87 -1.41 -10.93
C PHE A 12 8.20 -2.72 -11.34
N TYR A 13 7.84 -2.88 -12.62
CA TYR A 13 7.17 -4.10 -13.09
C TYR A 13 8.10 -5.32 -13.06
N ALA A 14 9.37 -5.16 -13.45
CA ALA A 14 10.37 -6.22 -13.39
C ALA A 14 10.65 -6.66 -11.94
N ALA A 15 10.86 -5.70 -11.04
CA ALA A 15 11.05 -5.95 -9.61
C ALA A 15 9.82 -6.64 -8.99
N THR A 16 8.61 -6.19 -9.35
CA THR A 16 7.36 -6.82 -8.91
C THR A 16 7.27 -8.27 -9.39
N ALA A 17 7.47 -8.52 -10.69
CA ALA A 17 7.39 -9.84 -11.28
C ALA A 17 8.44 -10.79 -10.67
N ALA A 18 9.68 -10.33 -10.52
CA ALA A 18 10.76 -11.10 -9.89
C ALA A 18 10.46 -11.40 -8.41
N THR A 19 9.92 -10.42 -7.67
CA THR A 19 9.54 -10.61 -6.26
C THR A 19 8.42 -11.63 -6.10
N VAL A 20 7.38 -11.56 -6.92
CA VAL A 20 6.26 -12.51 -6.91
C VAL A 20 6.72 -13.91 -7.33
N ALA A 21 7.48 -14.01 -8.41
CA ALA A 21 8.03 -15.29 -8.86
C ALA A 21 8.96 -15.89 -7.78
N GLY A 22 9.84 -15.07 -7.20
CA GLY A 22 10.74 -15.43 -6.10
C GLY A 22 9.98 -15.94 -4.87
N ALA A 23 8.83 -15.38 -4.54
CA ALA A 23 7.99 -15.89 -3.47
C ALA A 23 7.36 -17.25 -3.78
N ILE A 24 6.87 -17.45 -5.01
CA ILE A 24 6.23 -18.71 -5.43
C ILE A 24 7.25 -19.85 -5.48
N VAL A 25 8.48 -19.59 -5.94
CA VAL A 25 9.56 -20.58 -5.98
C VAL A 25 10.39 -20.62 -4.70
N GLU A 26 9.99 -19.85 -3.67
CA GLU A 26 10.65 -19.77 -2.36
C GLU A 26 12.13 -19.35 -2.41
N SER A 27 12.49 -18.53 -3.40
CA SER A 27 13.82 -17.94 -3.50
C SER A 27 13.91 -16.64 -2.71
N GLU A 28 14.53 -16.73 -1.53
CA GLU A 28 14.81 -15.55 -0.70
C GLU A 28 15.80 -14.60 -1.39
N ASP A 29 16.81 -15.12 -2.10
CA ASP A 29 17.82 -14.30 -2.77
C ASP A 29 17.23 -13.41 -3.87
N VAL A 30 16.31 -13.96 -4.66
CA VAL A 30 15.58 -13.15 -5.66
C VAL A 30 14.79 -12.05 -4.96
N GLN A 31 14.10 -12.35 -3.86
CA GLN A 31 13.34 -11.36 -3.11
C GLN A 31 14.23 -10.30 -2.45
N ARG A 32 15.41 -10.67 -1.95
CA ARG A 32 16.39 -9.75 -1.34
C ARG A 32 16.85 -8.68 -2.33
N VAL A 33 16.98 -9.03 -3.60
CA VAL A 33 17.37 -8.09 -4.65
C VAL A 33 16.17 -7.33 -5.19
N ALA A 34 15.08 -8.03 -5.53
CA ALA A 34 13.98 -7.43 -6.27
C ALA A 34 13.03 -6.60 -5.40
N LYS A 35 12.66 -7.10 -4.22
CA LYS A 35 11.62 -6.48 -3.37
C LYS A 35 11.99 -5.04 -2.95
N PRO A 36 13.24 -4.75 -2.53
CA PRO A 36 13.64 -3.39 -2.19
C PRO A 36 13.68 -2.41 -3.36
N LEU A 37 13.53 -2.86 -4.61
CA LEU A 37 13.51 -1.98 -5.79
C LEU A 37 12.12 -1.45 -6.12
N ILE A 38 11.05 -2.05 -5.57
CA ILE A 38 9.66 -1.69 -5.88
C ILE A 38 9.37 -0.23 -5.50
N ALA A 39 9.53 0.12 -4.23
CA ALA A 39 9.22 1.47 -3.74
C ALA A 39 10.18 2.56 -4.26
N PRO A 40 11.52 2.34 -4.35
CA PRO A 40 12.43 3.32 -4.96
C PRO A 40 12.13 3.61 -6.43
N ALA A 41 11.73 2.60 -7.21
CA ALA A 41 11.31 2.81 -8.59
C ALA A 41 10.12 3.79 -8.67
N LEU A 42 9.11 3.60 -7.81
CA LEU A 42 7.99 4.55 -7.72
C LEU A 42 8.45 5.95 -7.26
N ALA A 43 9.39 6.03 -6.32
CA ALA A 43 9.92 7.30 -5.81
C ALA A 43 10.62 8.12 -6.90
N VAL A 44 11.34 7.47 -7.82
CA VAL A 44 11.94 8.14 -9.00
C VAL A 44 10.88 8.78 -9.90
N GLY A 45 9.71 8.15 -10.04
CA GLY A 45 8.56 8.72 -10.74
C GLY A 45 7.96 9.95 -10.03
N VAL A 46 7.97 9.95 -8.69
CA VAL A 46 7.52 11.09 -7.86
C VAL A 46 8.49 12.26 -7.94
N LEU A 47 9.79 12.00 -7.85
CA LEU A 47 10.85 13.02 -7.90
C LEU A 47 10.91 13.73 -9.25
N ARG A 48 10.72 13.01 -10.35
CA ARG A 48 10.74 13.59 -11.71
C ARG A 48 9.47 14.34 -12.08
N ARG A 49 8.42 14.32 -11.27
CA ARG A 49 7.17 15.01 -11.60
C ARG A 49 7.32 16.52 -11.43
N PRO A 50 7.19 17.32 -12.51
CA PRO A 50 7.21 18.77 -12.40
C PRO A 50 5.94 19.29 -11.71
N GLY A 51 6.05 20.45 -11.04
CA GLY A 51 4.90 21.16 -10.48
C GLY A 51 4.25 20.57 -9.23
N ALA A 52 4.77 19.47 -8.67
CA ALA A 52 4.27 18.94 -7.40
C ALA A 52 4.66 19.84 -6.21
N ASP A 53 3.74 20.03 -5.27
CA ASP A 53 3.98 20.72 -4.01
C ASP A 53 5.15 20.04 -3.25
N ARG A 54 6.06 20.86 -2.70
CA ARG A 54 7.30 20.37 -2.08
C ARG A 54 7.02 19.46 -0.88
N VAL A 55 6.03 19.79 -0.07
CA VAL A 55 5.69 19.02 1.14
C VAL A 55 5.01 17.72 0.75
N ASP A 56 4.06 17.76 -0.20
CA ASP A 56 3.42 16.54 -0.70
C ASP A 56 4.44 15.58 -1.32
N ARG A 57 5.40 16.10 -2.09
CA ARG A 57 6.49 15.30 -2.65
C ARG A 57 7.35 14.69 -1.54
N ALA A 58 7.72 15.47 -0.53
CA ALA A 58 8.53 14.99 0.59
C ALA A 58 7.81 13.89 1.37
N LEU A 59 6.51 14.06 1.67
CA LEU A 59 5.70 13.04 2.35
C LEU A 59 5.61 11.74 1.53
N LEU A 60 5.34 11.84 0.22
CA LEU A 60 5.23 10.66 -0.64
C LEU A 60 6.57 9.91 -0.77
N VAL A 61 7.67 10.64 -0.93
CA VAL A 61 9.02 10.03 -0.99
C VAL A 61 9.43 9.45 0.37
N ALA A 62 9.17 10.14 1.49
CA ALA A 62 9.43 9.62 2.82
C ALA A 62 8.63 8.34 3.10
N GLY A 63 7.36 8.30 2.67
CA GLY A 63 6.53 7.11 2.75
C GLY A 63 7.11 5.94 1.95
N LEU A 64 7.56 6.19 0.71
CA LEU A 64 8.20 5.16 -0.13
C LEU A 64 9.56 4.69 0.42
N ALA A 65 10.33 5.58 1.04
CA ALA A 65 11.55 5.19 1.75
C ALA A 65 11.24 4.27 2.94
N ALA A 66 10.22 4.62 3.74
CA ALA A 66 9.74 3.77 4.82
C ALA A 66 9.19 2.43 4.31
N ALA A 67 8.49 2.42 3.17
CA ALA A 67 8.03 1.20 2.50
C ALA A 67 9.21 0.30 2.12
N THR A 68 10.29 0.88 1.60
CA THR A 68 11.52 0.15 1.23
C THR A 68 12.14 -0.54 2.45
N VAL A 69 12.20 0.15 3.59
CA VAL A 69 12.66 -0.45 4.87
C VAL A 69 11.71 -1.56 5.32
N GLY A 70 10.41 -1.35 5.18
CA GLY A 70 9.38 -2.37 5.47
C GLY A 70 9.55 -3.62 4.62
N ASP A 71 9.79 -3.43 3.32
CA ASP A 71 10.02 -4.48 2.34
C ASP A 71 11.23 -5.35 2.69
N VAL A 72 12.34 -4.74 3.11
CA VAL A 72 13.54 -5.46 3.57
C VAL A 72 13.23 -6.31 4.80
N HIS A 73 12.50 -5.78 5.78
CA HIS A 73 12.10 -6.57 6.95
C HIS A 73 11.08 -7.66 6.59
N MET A 74 10.23 -7.45 5.59
CA MET A 74 9.24 -8.44 5.14
C MET A 74 9.80 -9.53 4.23
N ILE A 75 11.12 -9.64 4.05
CA ILE A 75 11.71 -10.79 3.37
C ILE A 75 11.57 -12.07 4.20
N ARG A 76 11.57 -11.95 5.53
CA ARG A 76 11.37 -13.07 6.48
C ARG A 76 10.11 -12.86 7.31
N PRO A 77 8.91 -12.99 6.72
CA PRO A 77 7.63 -12.62 7.37
C PRO A 77 7.24 -13.57 8.52
N ASP A 78 7.93 -14.70 8.65
CA ASP A 78 7.67 -15.70 9.68
C ASP A 78 8.48 -15.44 10.98
N ASP A 79 9.44 -14.51 10.95
CA ASP A 79 10.12 -14.01 12.15
C ASP A 79 9.33 -12.86 12.78
N ASP A 80 8.93 -13.02 14.04
CA ASP A 80 8.14 -12.04 14.79
C ASP A 80 8.85 -10.69 14.93
N ARG A 81 10.18 -10.69 15.04
CA ARG A 81 10.93 -9.44 15.12
C ARG A 81 10.91 -8.72 13.77
N SER A 82 11.09 -9.47 12.69
CA SER A 82 11.02 -8.92 11.33
C SER A 82 9.61 -8.41 11.01
N ILE A 83 8.55 -9.15 11.38
CA ILE A 83 7.16 -8.74 11.14
C ILE A 83 6.83 -7.43 11.84
N VAL A 84 7.23 -7.27 13.09
CA VAL A 84 6.98 -6.03 13.86
C VAL A 84 7.76 -4.85 13.31
N ARG A 85 9.03 -5.05 12.92
CA ARG A 85 9.85 -3.99 12.31
C ARG A 85 9.30 -3.55 10.96
N GLY A 86 8.90 -4.50 10.11
CA GLY A 86 8.30 -4.18 8.83
C GLY A 86 6.96 -3.46 8.99
N ALA A 87 6.09 -3.94 9.89
CA ALA A 87 4.83 -3.28 10.20
C ALA A 87 5.02 -1.86 10.76
N SER A 88 6.07 -1.64 11.55
CA SER A 88 6.40 -0.30 12.06
C SER A 88 6.85 0.64 10.94
N ALA A 89 7.70 0.16 10.02
CA ALA A 89 8.12 0.93 8.84
C ALA A 89 6.94 1.22 7.90
N PHE A 90 6.06 0.25 7.65
CA PHE A 90 4.82 0.50 6.93
C PHE A 90 3.87 1.44 7.69
N GLY A 91 3.85 1.40 9.02
CA GLY A 91 3.11 2.37 9.84
C GLY A 91 3.56 3.80 9.58
N VAL A 92 4.88 4.03 9.49
CA VAL A 92 5.45 5.34 9.10
C VAL A 92 5.00 5.72 7.68
N MET A 93 5.05 4.78 6.73
CA MET A 93 4.54 5.02 5.38
C MET A 93 3.05 5.43 5.39
N GLN A 94 2.20 4.71 6.12
CA GLN A 94 0.77 5.03 6.20
C GLN A 94 0.53 6.38 6.88
N ALA A 95 1.36 6.77 7.85
CA ALA A 95 1.31 8.10 8.44
C ALA A 95 1.67 9.19 7.43
N CYS A 96 2.73 9.00 6.63
CA CYS A 96 3.09 9.92 5.54
C CYS A 96 1.97 10.04 4.50
N TYR A 97 1.36 8.92 4.09
CA TYR A 97 0.25 8.93 3.15
C TYR A 97 -0.99 9.61 3.74
N SER A 98 -1.30 9.34 5.01
CA SER A 98 -2.41 10.01 5.71
C SER A 98 -2.18 11.52 5.79
N ALA A 99 -0.99 11.96 6.16
CA ALA A 99 -0.65 13.39 6.22
C ALA A 99 -0.79 14.06 4.83
N LEU A 100 -0.33 13.40 3.77
CA LEU A 100 -0.48 13.89 2.40
C LEU A 100 -1.95 14.00 2.00
N LEU A 101 -2.76 12.97 2.29
CA LEU A 101 -4.18 12.96 1.94
C LEU A 101 -4.97 14.02 2.73
N LEU A 102 -4.68 14.19 4.02
CA LEU A 102 -5.28 15.24 4.84
C LEU A 102 -4.94 16.65 4.35
N ARG A 103 -3.70 16.88 3.86
CA ARG A 103 -3.31 18.14 3.21
C ARG A 103 -4.08 18.43 1.93
N ARG A 104 -4.75 17.42 1.38
CA ARG A 104 -5.61 17.51 0.19
C ARG A 104 -7.09 17.42 0.57
N ASP A 105 -7.40 17.75 1.82
CA ASP A 105 -8.74 17.80 2.37
C ASP A 105 -9.51 16.47 2.31
N ALA A 106 -8.78 15.34 2.21
CA ALA A 106 -9.40 14.02 2.30
C ALA A 106 -10.11 13.85 3.63
N ARG A 107 -11.33 13.33 3.60
CA ARG A 107 -12.16 13.08 4.79
C ARG A 107 -12.49 11.61 4.94
N PRO A 108 -12.56 11.11 6.18
CA PRO A 108 -13.08 9.77 6.40
C PRO A 108 -14.57 9.73 6.02
N THR A 109 -14.96 8.76 5.20
CA THR A 109 -16.35 8.53 4.83
C THR A 109 -16.84 7.23 5.44
N ALA A 110 -18.12 7.17 5.84
CA ALA A 110 -18.68 5.95 6.42
C ALA A 110 -18.60 4.73 5.48
N PRO A 111 -18.88 4.84 4.16
CA PRO A 111 -18.74 3.72 3.23
C PRO A 111 -17.31 3.17 3.15
N ALA A 112 -16.30 4.03 3.29
CA ALA A 112 -14.91 3.60 3.31
C ALA A 112 -14.49 3.03 4.68
N ALA A 113 -14.94 3.64 5.78
CA ALA A 113 -14.50 3.31 7.13
C ALA A 113 -15.11 1.99 7.65
N LEU A 114 -16.42 1.78 7.46
CA LEU A 114 -17.13 0.66 8.10
C LEU A 114 -16.56 -0.72 7.74
N PRO A 115 -16.32 -1.07 6.47
CA PRO A 115 -15.74 -2.37 6.13
C PRO A 115 -14.33 -2.57 6.72
N ARG A 116 -13.56 -1.49 6.82
CA ARG A 116 -12.19 -1.50 7.34
C ARG A 116 -12.17 -1.68 8.85
N VAL A 117 -13.03 -0.97 9.57
CA VAL A 117 -13.18 -1.12 11.02
C VAL A 117 -13.61 -2.56 11.34
N ALA A 118 -14.62 -3.08 10.65
CA ALA A 118 -15.08 -4.45 10.85
C ALA A 118 -13.97 -5.48 10.55
N GLY A 119 -13.31 -5.36 9.40
CA GLY A 119 -12.22 -6.26 8.99
C GLY A 119 -11.03 -6.22 9.95
N TRP A 120 -10.59 -5.03 10.36
CA TRP A 120 -9.47 -4.88 11.29
C TRP A 120 -9.78 -5.30 12.71
N ALA A 121 -11.02 -5.09 13.18
CA ALA A 121 -11.46 -5.63 14.46
C ALA A 121 -11.39 -7.17 14.46
N ALA A 122 -11.89 -7.81 13.41
CA ALA A 122 -11.80 -9.26 13.25
C ALA A 122 -10.34 -9.75 13.19
N ALA A 123 -9.48 -9.07 12.42
CA ALA A 123 -8.07 -9.40 12.31
C ALA A 123 -7.33 -9.23 13.66
N ALA A 124 -7.58 -8.14 14.39
CA ALA A 124 -6.98 -7.89 15.69
C ALA A 124 -7.39 -8.97 16.71
N LEU A 125 -8.66 -9.37 16.73
CA LEU A 125 -9.15 -10.46 17.59
C LEU A 125 -8.49 -11.80 17.22
N ALA A 126 -8.39 -12.11 15.92
CA ALA A 126 -7.72 -13.32 15.44
C ALA A 126 -6.21 -13.34 15.78
N LEU A 127 -5.53 -12.20 15.70
CA LEU A 127 -4.13 -12.08 16.11
C LEU A 127 -3.97 -12.25 17.63
N ARG A 128 -4.87 -11.70 18.44
CA ARG A 128 -4.84 -11.90 19.90
C ARG A 128 -5.05 -13.35 20.32
N SER A 129 -5.79 -14.14 19.54
CA SER A 129 -5.99 -15.56 19.83
C SER A 129 -4.86 -16.44 19.26
N GLY A 130 -4.42 -16.18 18.03
CA GLY A 130 -3.49 -17.07 17.31
C GLY A 130 -2.04 -16.60 17.19
N SER A 131 -1.71 -15.36 17.55
CA SER A 131 -0.35 -14.80 17.44
C SER A 131 -0.08 -13.65 18.43
N ARG A 132 -0.26 -13.95 19.72
CA ARG A 132 -0.18 -12.96 20.82
C ARG A 132 1.05 -12.04 20.81
N PRO A 133 2.29 -12.52 20.57
CA PRO A 133 3.48 -11.67 20.64
C PRO A 133 3.46 -10.48 19.66
N VAL A 134 2.78 -10.64 18.52
CA VAL A 134 2.71 -9.61 17.46
C VAL A 134 1.36 -8.90 17.41
N ALA A 135 0.38 -9.32 18.22
CA ALA A 135 -0.99 -8.83 18.12
C ALA A 135 -1.10 -7.31 18.38
N ALA A 136 -0.47 -6.80 19.44
CA ALA A 136 -0.51 -5.38 19.77
C ALA A 136 0.16 -4.50 18.69
N PRO A 137 1.43 -4.72 18.29
CA PRO A 137 2.06 -3.90 17.26
C PRO A 137 1.36 -3.99 15.90
N LEU A 138 0.88 -5.17 15.51
CA LEU A 138 0.15 -5.32 14.24
C LEU A 138 -1.25 -4.68 14.29
N SER A 139 -1.90 -4.65 15.45
CA SER A 139 -3.17 -3.91 15.62
C SER A 139 -2.96 -2.41 15.53
N ALA A 140 -1.89 -1.89 16.16
CA ALA A 140 -1.53 -0.48 16.07
C ALA A 140 -1.21 -0.06 14.63
N TYR A 141 -0.44 -0.89 13.91
CA TYR A 141 -0.23 -0.73 12.47
C TYR A 141 -1.54 -0.78 11.67
N GLY A 142 -2.43 -1.72 11.99
CA GLY A 142 -3.75 -1.84 11.37
C GLY A 142 -4.60 -0.57 11.49
N LEU A 143 -4.47 0.19 12.58
CA LEU A 143 -5.13 1.49 12.73
C LEU A 143 -4.55 2.54 11.76
N ALA A 144 -3.23 2.59 11.58
CA ALA A 144 -2.57 3.48 10.62
C ALA A 144 -2.97 3.14 9.18
N LEU A 145 -3.01 1.85 8.85
CA LEU A 145 -3.49 1.35 7.56
C LEU A 145 -4.97 1.64 7.34
N GLY A 146 -5.83 1.39 8.33
CA GLY A 146 -7.26 1.70 8.27
C GLY A 146 -7.50 3.18 8.04
N THR A 147 -6.74 4.06 8.72
CA THR A 147 -6.82 5.51 8.56
C THR A 147 -6.45 5.95 7.15
N SER A 148 -5.25 5.61 6.70
CA SER A 148 -4.74 5.98 5.36
C SER A 148 -5.64 5.46 4.24
N THR A 149 -6.08 4.20 4.30
CA THR A 149 -6.93 3.61 3.26
C THR A 149 -8.36 4.14 3.28
N THR A 150 -8.86 4.57 4.44
CA THR A 150 -10.15 5.28 4.53
C THR A 150 -10.05 6.65 3.88
N LEU A 151 -9.00 7.43 4.19
CA LEU A 151 -8.76 8.75 3.59
C LEU A 151 -8.54 8.64 2.07
N ALA A 152 -7.77 7.66 1.62
CA ALA A 152 -7.51 7.43 0.19
C ALA A 152 -8.78 7.03 -0.58
N SER A 153 -9.83 6.60 0.11
CA SER A 153 -11.10 6.22 -0.51
C SER A 153 -12.11 7.38 -0.56
N ASP A 154 -11.74 8.60 -0.16
CA ASP A 154 -12.61 9.77 -0.23
C ASP A 154 -12.93 10.14 -1.69
N PRO A 155 -14.21 10.13 -2.11
CA PRO A 155 -14.61 10.56 -3.46
C PRO A 155 -14.22 11.99 -3.81
N ALA A 156 -14.06 12.89 -2.83
CA ALA A 156 -13.66 14.27 -3.07
C ALA A 156 -12.25 14.38 -3.70
N LEU A 157 -11.41 13.35 -3.54
CA LEU A 157 -10.08 13.30 -4.14
C LEU A 157 -10.09 13.09 -5.66
N ALA A 158 -11.21 12.63 -6.23
CA ALA A 158 -11.38 12.42 -7.66
C ALA A 158 -12.69 13.05 -8.17
N PRO A 159 -12.81 14.39 -8.22
CA PRO A 159 -14.02 15.06 -8.66
C PRO A 159 -14.43 14.63 -10.07
N GLY A 160 -15.70 14.28 -10.25
CA GLY A 160 -16.24 13.83 -11.54
C GLY A 160 -15.98 12.35 -11.88
N ALA A 161 -15.25 11.62 -11.03
CA ALA A 161 -15.15 10.17 -11.18
C ALA A 161 -16.48 9.48 -10.79
N ARG A 162 -16.82 8.39 -11.50
CA ARG A 162 -17.98 7.57 -11.15
C ARG A 162 -17.77 6.94 -9.78
N ALA A 163 -18.78 7.00 -8.91
CA ALA A 163 -18.79 6.30 -7.64
C ALA A 163 -19.98 5.33 -7.56
N VAL A 164 -19.77 4.18 -6.92
CA VAL A 164 -20.81 3.18 -6.63
C VAL A 164 -20.77 2.88 -5.14
N ALA A 165 -21.91 3.01 -4.46
CA ALA A 165 -22.02 2.84 -3.00
C ALA A 165 -20.99 3.67 -2.19
N GLY A 166 -20.68 4.89 -2.65
CA GLY A 166 -19.72 5.77 -1.99
C GLY A 166 -18.24 5.44 -2.24
N VAL A 167 -17.94 4.48 -3.14
CA VAL A 167 -16.58 4.10 -3.53
C VAL A 167 -16.32 4.49 -4.98
N VAL A 168 -15.21 5.20 -5.22
CA VAL A 168 -14.81 5.61 -6.58
C VAL A 168 -14.40 4.41 -7.41
N VAL A 169 -14.93 4.34 -8.63
CA VAL A 169 -14.58 3.34 -9.64
C VAL A 169 -13.38 3.85 -10.45
N PRO A 170 -12.31 3.03 -10.64
CA PRO A 170 -11.17 3.39 -11.46
C PRO A 170 -11.55 3.79 -12.89
N GLY A 171 -11.00 4.90 -13.35
CA GLY A 171 -11.18 5.44 -14.70
C GLY A 171 -9.88 6.00 -15.28
N SER A 172 -10.04 6.98 -16.18
CA SER A 172 -8.94 7.63 -16.89
C SER A 172 -8.13 8.58 -15.98
N ASP A 173 -8.77 9.27 -15.04
CA ASP A 173 -8.07 10.09 -14.03
C ASP A 173 -7.33 9.16 -13.03
N PRO A 174 -6.00 9.26 -12.89
CA PRO A 174 -5.26 8.48 -11.91
C PRO A 174 -5.78 8.61 -10.47
N ARG A 175 -6.39 9.74 -10.10
CA ARG A 175 -6.99 9.95 -8.77
C ARG A 175 -8.12 8.98 -8.46
N SER A 176 -8.87 8.56 -9.48
CA SER A 176 -9.96 7.57 -9.33
C SER A 176 -9.48 6.18 -8.90
N ARG A 177 -8.16 5.93 -8.96
CA ARG A 177 -7.54 4.66 -8.61
C ARG A 177 -7.17 4.55 -7.13
N LEU A 178 -7.25 5.65 -6.37
CA LEU A 178 -6.87 5.68 -4.96
C LEU A 178 -7.69 4.69 -4.12
N ALA A 179 -9.01 4.66 -4.30
CA ALA A 179 -9.90 3.73 -3.60
C ALA A 179 -9.57 2.25 -3.91
N ALA A 180 -9.26 1.94 -5.18
CA ALA A 180 -8.84 0.60 -5.58
C ALA A 180 -7.47 0.23 -4.98
N GLY A 181 -6.50 1.15 -4.99
CA GLY A 181 -5.22 0.94 -4.34
C GLY A 181 -5.35 0.73 -2.83
N ALA A 182 -6.21 1.49 -2.18
CA ALA A 182 -6.53 1.35 -0.76
C ALA A 182 -7.18 0.00 -0.42
N ALA A 183 -8.05 -0.50 -1.30
CA ALA A 183 -8.64 -1.84 -1.18
C ALA A 183 -7.58 -2.93 -1.40
N SER A 184 -6.74 -2.82 -2.42
CA SER A 184 -5.63 -3.75 -2.67
C SER A 184 -4.65 -3.82 -1.49
N PHE A 185 -4.35 -2.69 -0.84
CA PHE A 185 -3.49 -2.66 0.34
C PHE A 185 -4.15 -3.41 1.52
N THR A 186 -5.43 -3.16 1.74
CA THR A 186 -6.20 -3.84 2.79
C THR A 186 -6.26 -5.35 2.55
N VAL A 187 -6.42 -5.77 1.30
CA VAL A 187 -6.41 -7.19 0.91
C VAL A 187 -5.03 -7.82 1.13
N SER A 188 -3.95 -7.17 0.71
CA SER A 188 -2.57 -7.63 0.95
C SER A 188 -2.34 -7.96 2.42
N ASP A 189 -2.67 -7.03 3.32
CA ASP A 189 -2.38 -7.20 4.74
C ASP A 189 -3.34 -8.15 5.44
N GLY A 190 -4.59 -8.19 4.99
CA GLY A 190 -5.53 -9.25 5.38
C GLY A 190 -5.00 -10.63 5.01
N LEU A 191 -4.43 -10.78 3.81
CA LEU A 191 -3.80 -12.03 3.38
C LEU A 191 -2.56 -12.38 4.21
N ILE A 192 -1.77 -11.41 4.70
CA ILE A 192 -0.67 -11.66 5.65
C ILE A 192 -1.21 -12.31 6.93
N VAL A 193 -2.28 -11.75 7.51
CA VAL A 193 -2.93 -12.31 8.71
C VAL A 193 -3.46 -13.72 8.43
N VAL A 194 -4.15 -13.91 7.31
CA VAL A 194 -4.70 -15.23 6.92
C VAL A 194 -3.59 -16.25 6.69
N ARG A 195 -2.53 -15.90 5.97
CA ARG A 195 -1.37 -16.75 5.72
C ARG A 195 -0.72 -17.20 7.02
N ARG A 196 -0.54 -16.27 7.96
CA ARG A 196 0.09 -16.54 9.26
C ARG A 196 -0.76 -17.47 10.12
N LEU A 197 -2.05 -17.17 10.25
CA LEU A 197 -2.93 -17.87 11.19
C LEU A 197 -3.47 -19.20 10.65
N PHE A 198 -3.84 -19.27 9.37
CA PHE A 198 -4.66 -20.37 8.85
C PHE A 198 -3.98 -21.19 7.74
N VAL A 199 -3.08 -20.59 6.95
CA VAL A 199 -2.45 -21.32 5.84
C VAL A 199 -1.33 -22.22 6.35
N ARG A 200 -1.41 -23.50 5.99
CA ARG A 200 -0.45 -24.56 6.33
C ARG A 200 0.09 -25.21 5.06
N GLY A 201 1.28 -25.77 5.16
CA GLY A 201 1.97 -26.39 4.03
C GLY A 201 2.77 -25.40 3.19
N ARG A 202 3.91 -25.87 2.70
CA ARG A 202 4.92 -25.04 2.03
C ARG A 202 4.38 -24.35 0.77
N ARG A 203 3.83 -25.12 -0.17
CA ARG A 203 3.28 -24.60 -1.44
C ARG A 203 2.16 -23.59 -1.25
N ALA A 204 1.19 -23.88 -0.37
CA ALA A 204 0.07 -22.97 -0.11
C ALA A 204 0.56 -21.63 0.49
N ARG A 205 1.56 -21.68 1.37
CA ARG A 205 2.19 -20.45 1.92
C ARG A 205 2.97 -19.67 0.87
N ALA A 206 3.64 -20.34 -0.07
CA ALA A 206 4.35 -19.71 -1.17
C ALA A 206 3.39 -19.00 -2.15
N PHE A 207 2.27 -19.65 -2.51
CA PHE A 207 1.24 -19.01 -3.33
C PHE A 207 0.55 -17.84 -2.62
N ALA A 208 0.25 -18.00 -1.33
CA ALA A 208 -0.30 -16.91 -0.52
C ALA A 208 0.67 -15.72 -0.47
N GLU A 209 1.97 -15.96 -0.30
CA GLU A 209 3.01 -14.93 -0.33
C GLU A 209 3.05 -14.22 -1.70
N GLY A 210 3.01 -14.98 -2.80
CA GLY A 210 2.93 -14.40 -4.15
C GLY A 210 1.69 -13.49 -4.34
N ALA A 211 0.53 -13.90 -3.83
CA ALA A 211 -0.70 -13.11 -3.89
C ALA A 211 -0.62 -11.84 -3.01
N ILE A 212 -0.04 -11.94 -1.81
CA ILE A 212 0.24 -10.78 -0.94
C ILE A 212 1.11 -9.77 -1.70
N LEU A 213 2.21 -10.23 -2.29
CA LEU A 213 3.16 -9.35 -2.99
C LEU A 213 2.56 -8.71 -4.25
N ALA A 214 1.76 -9.46 -5.01
CA ALA A 214 1.07 -8.93 -6.19
C ALA A 214 0.03 -7.85 -5.81
N THR A 215 -0.75 -8.10 -4.76
CA THR A 215 -1.74 -7.13 -4.27
C THR A 215 -1.08 -5.90 -3.63
N TYR A 216 0.01 -6.09 -2.89
CA TYR A 216 0.86 -5.01 -2.36
C TYR A 216 1.42 -4.11 -3.47
N ALA A 217 2.08 -4.69 -4.48
CA ALA A 217 2.65 -3.92 -5.58
C ALA A 217 1.56 -3.17 -6.35
N THR A 218 0.41 -3.81 -6.60
CA THR A 218 -0.76 -3.16 -7.19
C THR A 218 -1.23 -1.98 -6.35
N ALA A 219 -1.33 -2.15 -5.03
CA ALA A 219 -1.71 -1.09 -4.11
C ALA A 219 -0.77 0.11 -4.19
N GLN A 220 0.55 -0.13 -4.11
CA GLN A 220 1.56 0.92 -4.21
C GLN A 220 1.49 1.67 -5.54
N ALA A 221 1.38 0.96 -6.67
CA ALA A 221 1.27 1.60 -7.97
C ALA A 221 0.05 2.52 -8.07
N LEU A 222 -1.13 2.03 -7.66
CA LEU A 222 -2.38 2.79 -7.77
C LEU A 222 -2.42 3.98 -6.79
N LEU A 223 -1.96 3.78 -5.56
CA LEU A 223 -1.90 4.84 -4.54
C LEU A 223 -0.90 5.92 -4.93
N VAL A 224 0.32 5.54 -5.32
CA VAL A 224 1.35 6.51 -5.71
C VAL A 224 0.93 7.25 -6.97
N ASP A 225 0.35 6.59 -7.97
CA ASP A 225 -0.10 7.28 -9.19
C ASP A 225 -1.21 8.30 -8.91
N GLY A 226 -2.19 7.93 -8.08
CA GLY A 226 -3.24 8.84 -7.64
C GLY A 226 -2.70 10.01 -6.81
N MET A 227 -1.84 9.73 -5.83
CA MET A 227 -1.25 10.75 -4.97
C MET A 227 -0.23 11.64 -5.70
N ASN A 228 0.46 11.14 -6.71
CA ASN A 228 1.37 11.96 -7.49
C ASN A 228 0.60 12.93 -8.41
N THR A 229 -0.66 12.61 -8.76
CA THR A 229 -1.50 13.40 -9.67
C THR A 229 -2.32 14.49 -8.96
N ALA A 230 -2.79 14.27 -7.72
CA ALA A 230 -3.80 15.14 -7.10
C ALA A 230 -3.33 16.56 -6.66
N GLY A 231 -2.06 16.93 -6.87
CA GLY A 231 -1.52 18.24 -6.46
C GLY A 231 -1.78 19.43 -7.39
N THR A 232 -2.47 19.25 -8.53
CA THR A 232 -2.51 20.28 -9.59
C THR A 232 -3.67 21.29 -9.53
N ASN A 233 -4.71 21.09 -8.71
CA ASN A 233 -5.96 21.89 -8.86
C ASN A 233 -6.37 22.80 -7.68
N SER A 234 -5.66 22.83 -6.56
CA SER A 234 -6.17 23.50 -5.35
C SER A 234 -5.74 24.96 -5.16
N ARG A 235 -4.87 25.52 -6.01
CA ARG A 235 -4.33 26.90 -5.85
C ARG A 235 -4.86 27.93 -6.85
N GLY A 236 -5.76 27.56 -7.75
CA GLY A 236 -6.34 28.47 -8.77
C GLY A 236 -7.67 29.12 -8.40
N ARG A 237 -8.13 28.98 -7.15
CA ARG A 237 -9.38 29.58 -6.67
C ARG A 237 -9.14 30.26 -5.32
N ARG A 238 -8.56 31.45 -5.36
CA ARG A 238 -8.71 32.48 -4.33
C ARG A 238 -8.80 33.82 -5.04
#